data_AF-A0A3A4K4A6-F1
#
_entry.id   AF-A0A3A4K4A6-F1
#
_cell.length_a   1.000
_cell.length_b   1.000
_cell.length_c   1.000
_cell.angle_alpha   90.00
_cell.angle_beta   90.00
_cell.angle_gamma   90.00
#
_symmetry.space_group_name_H-M   'P 1'
#
loop_
_entity.id
_entity.type
_entity.pdbx_description
1 polymer ?
#
loop_
_entity_poly.entity_id
_entity_poly.type
_entity_poly.pdbx_seq_one_letter_code
_entity_poly.pdbx_strand_id
1 'polypeptide(L)'
;MRFDLQSHEYGKRAPSGVMVGYLVGMTVESVQREVNKYQLSEASELPPIRFELPAKEKVMRAVQKLRRKNVPPASFVLHHLWADLRHSKHE
;
A
#
# COMPACT_ATOMS: atom_id res chain seq x y z
N MET A 1 6.19 8.26 2.86
CA MET A 1 5.24 7.57 1.93
C MET A 1 4.91 8.47 0.72
N ARG A 2 5.03 8.00 -0.53
CA ARG A 2 4.89 8.85 -1.75
C ARG A 2 3.60 9.66 -1.87
N PHE A 3 2.51 9.21 -1.25
CA PHE A 3 1.22 9.93 -1.23
C PHE A 3 1.18 11.15 -0.30
N ASP A 4 2.20 11.35 0.54
CA ASP A 4 2.34 12.53 1.44
C ASP A 4 3.72 13.20 1.36
N LEU A 5 4.58 12.80 0.42
CA LEU A 5 5.86 13.45 0.17
C LEU A 5 5.68 14.61 -0.83
N GLN A 6 6.15 15.81 -0.49
CA GLN A 6 6.09 16.97 -1.39
C GLN A 6 6.87 16.77 -2.69
N SER A 7 7.89 15.91 -2.69
CA SER A 7 8.67 15.61 -3.88
C SER A 7 7.93 14.78 -4.93
N HIS A 8 6.84 14.09 -4.54
CA HIS A 8 6.08 13.20 -5.41
C HIS A 8 4.64 13.67 -5.62
N GLU A 9 4.00 14.21 -4.57
CA GLU A 9 2.62 14.73 -4.60
C GLU A 9 1.58 13.76 -5.16
N TYR A 10 1.74 12.45 -4.98
CA TYR A 10 0.80 11.46 -5.51
C TYR A 10 -0.61 11.69 -4.94
N GLY A 11 -1.61 11.68 -5.83
CA GLY A 11 -3.00 11.93 -5.43
C GLY A 11 -3.24 13.35 -4.93
N LYS A 12 -2.45 14.35 -5.36
CA LYS A 12 -2.69 15.77 -5.09
C LYS A 12 -4.08 16.16 -5.58
N ARG A 13 -4.84 16.83 -4.69
CA ARG A 13 -6.26 17.20 -4.88
C ARG A 13 -7.24 16.03 -5.01
N ALA A 14 -6.78 14.78 -4.92
CA ALA A 14 -7.65 13.62 -4.86
C ALA A 14 -7.88 13.20 -3.41
N PRO A 15 -9.12 12.83 -3.01
CA PRO A 15 -9.41 12.33 -1.67
C PRO A 15 -9.00 10.86 -1.47
N SER A 16 -8.63 10.16 -2.54
CA SER A 16 -8.22 8.77 -2.49
C SER A 16 -7.22 8.42 -3.59
N GLY A 17 -6.60 7.26 -3.45
CA GLY A 17 -5.68 6.69 -4.43
C GLY A 17 -5.65 5.18 -4.36
N VAL A 18 -5.02 4.57 -5.37
CA VAL A 18 -4.77 3.14 -5.45
C VAL A 18 -3.27 2.90 -5.55
N MET A 19 -2.77 1.93 -4.78
CA MET A 19 -1.46 1.32 -4.97
C MET A 19 -1.69 -0.11 -5.46
N VAL A 20 -1.12 -0.45 -6.62
CA VAL A 20 -1.14 -1.80 -7.17
C VAL A 20 0.26 -2.40 -7.09
N GLY A 21 0.36 -3.60 -6.54
CA GLY A 21 1.59 -4.37 -6.48
C GLY A 21 1.35 -5.84 -6.84
N TYR A 22 2.42 -6.61 -6.93
CA TYR A 22 2.34 -8.05 -7.18
C TYR A 22 3.47 -8.80 -6.44
N LEU A 23 3.23 -10.06 -6.15
CA LEU A 23 4.15 -10.94 -5.41
C LEU A 23 4.64 -12.03 -6.34
N VAL A 24 5.95 -12.15 -6.51
CA VAL A 24 6.57 -13.20 -7.35
C VAL A 24 7.46 -14.13 -6.53
N GLY A 25 8.18 -13.62 -5.53
CA GLY A 25 9.15 -14.40 -4.75
C GLY A 25 9.09 -14.21 -3.23
N MET A 26 8.11 -13.48 -2.71
CA MET A 26 7.98 -13.20 -1.28
C MET A 26 6.63 -13.64 -0.75
N THR A 27 6.58 -14.13 0.49
CA THR A 27 5.30 -14.38 1.17
C THR A 27 4.61 -13.06 1.50
N VAL A 28 3.30 -13.13 1.72
CA VAL A 28 2.48 -11.97 2.07
C VAL A 28 2.97 -11.32 3.36
N GLU A 29 3.31 -12.13 4.36
CA GLU A 29 3.83 -11.66 5.64
C GLU A 29 5.17 -10.93 5.46
N SER A 30 6.01 -11.42 4.54
CA SER A 30 7.31 -10.83 4.24
C SER A 30 7.14 -9.48 3.55
N VAL A 31 6.24 -9.37 2.57
CA VAL A 31 5.90 -8.10 1.90
C VAL A 31 5.31 -7.11 2.90
N GLN A 32 4.33 -7.54 3.70
CA GLN A 32 3.73 -6.68 4.72
C GLN A 32 4.77 -6.13 5.69
N ARG A 33 5.70 -6.98 6.14
CA ARG A 33 6.79 -6.58 7.04
C ARG A 33 7.70 -5.55 6.38
N GLU A 34 8.11 -5.78 5.14
CA GLU A 34 9.02 -4.89 4.42
C GLU A 34 8.37 -3.52 4.16
N VAL A 35 7.12 -3.50 3.69
CA VAL A 35 6.39 -2.26 3.42
C VAL A 35 6.17 -1.48 4.73
N ASN A 36 5.78 -2.15 5.81
CA ASN A 36 5.61 -1.49 7.11
C ASN A 36 6.93 -1.00 7.70
N LYS A 37 8.04 -1.72 7.51
CA LYS A 37 9.38 -1.27 7.92
C LYS A 37 9.78 0.01 7.19
N TYR A 38 9.58 0.07 5.88
CA TYR A 38 9.84 1.28 5.09
C TYR A 38 8.90 2.43 5.45
N GLN A 39 7.62 2.14 5.70
CA GLN A 39 6.69 3.15 6.18
C GLN A 39 7.13 3.72 7.52
N LEU A 40 7.61 2.89 8.46
CA LEU A 40 8.08 3.35 9.76
C LEU A 40 9.27 4.31 9.65
N SER A 41 10.20 4.09 8.72
CA SER A 41 11.34 5.00 8.52
C SER A 41 10.95 6.34 7.88
N GLU A 42 9.94 6.34 7.02
CA GLU A 42 9.58 7.51 6.19
C GLU A 42 8.33 8.26 6.67
N ALA A 43 7.49 7.65 7.49
CA ALA A 43 6.19 8.14 7.91
C ALA A 43 5.66 7.31 9.11
N SER A 44 6.40 7.35 10.23
CA SER A 44 6.13 6.57 11.45
C SER A 44 4.76 6.85 12.09
N GLU A 45 4.16 7.99 11.79
CA GLU A 45 2.84 8.40 12.24
C GLU A 45 1.68 7.72 11.50
N LEU A 46 1.94 7.09 10.36
CA LEU A 46 0.91 6.46 9.55
C LEU A 46 0.59 5.05 10.07
N PRO A 47 -0.68 4.63 10.05
CA PRO A 47 -1.07 3.31 10.53
C PRO A 47 -0.44 2.21 9.65
N PRO A 48 0.06 1.11 10.22
CA PRO A 48 0.65 0.03 9.44
C PRO A 48 -0.39 -0.62 8.51
N ILE A 49 0.07 -1.11 7.36
CA ILE A 49 -0.75 -1.90 6.44
C ILE A 49 -0.98 -3.28 7.06
N ARG A 50 -2.23 -3.74 6.99
CA ARG A 50 -2.61 -5.12 7.23
C ARG A 50 -3.35 -5.63 6.01
N PHE A 51 -2.77 -6.61 5.33
CA PHE A 51 -3.44 -7.27 4.22
C PHE A 51 -4.45 -8.26 4.78
N GLU A 52 -5.68 -8.20 4.26
CA GLU A 52 -6.66 -9.24 4.46
C GLU A 52 -6.57 -10.20 3.26
N LEU A 53 -6.32 -11.47 3.55
CA LEU A 53 -6.30 -12.56 2.58
C LEU A 53 -7.59 -13.37 2.71
N PRO A 54 -8.57 -13.21 1.82
CA PRO A 54 -9.59 -14.22 1.64
C PRO A 54 -8.90 -15.48 1.11
N ALA A 55 -9.12 -16.63 1.75
CA ALA A 55 -8.43 -17.91 1.48
C ALA A 55 -8.55 -18.46 0.04
N LYS A 56 -9.24 -17.75 -0.87
CA LYS A 56 -9.48 -18.14 -2.26
C LYS A 56 -9.18 -17.03 -3.29
N GLU A 57 -8.70 -15.86 -2.88
CA GLU A 57 -8.43 -14.75 -3.80
C GLU A 57 -6.96 -14.66 -4.20
N LYS A 58 -6.70 -14.45 -5.49
CA LYS A 58 -5.36 -14.13 -6.03
C LYS A 58 -4.99 -12.66 -5.84
N VAL A 59 -5.90 -11.83 -5.33
CA VAL A 59 -5.66 -10.40 -5.11
C VAL A 59 -5.95 -10.09 -3.65
N MET A 60 -4.92 -9.65 -2.95
CA MET A 60 -5.04 -9.11 -1.60
C MET A 60 -5.47 -7.67 -1.63
N ARG A 61 -6.23 -7.28 -0.62
CA ARG A 61 -6.74 -5.92 -0.48
C ARG A 61 -6.42 -5.40 0.92
N ALA A 62 -6.12 -4.12 0.99
CA ALA A 62 -6.07 -3.38 2.25
C ALA A 62 -6.53 -1.94 2.03
N VAL A 63 -7.02 -1.32 3.09
CA VAL A 63 -7.37 0.11 3.08
C VAL A 63 -6.61 0.80 4.20
N GLN A 64 -5.91 1.87 3.85
CA GLN A 64 -5.32 2.79 4.81
C GLN A 64 -6.02 4.13 4.75
N LYS A 65 -6.49 4.59 5.91
CA LYS A 65 -6.93 5.97 6.09
C LYS A 65 -5.74 6.79 6.58
N LEU A 66 -5.34 7.77 5.79
CA LEU A 66 -4.16 8.59 6.03
C LEU A 66 -4.60 10.00 6.43
N ARG A 67 -3.83 10.59 7.35
CA ARG A 67 -3.86 12.03 7.62
C ARG A 67 -2.58 12.65 7.08
N ARG A 68 -2.66 13.08 5.82
CA ARG A 68 -1.56 13.72 5.08
C ARG A 68 -1.22 15.08 5.68
N LYS A 69 0.08 15.33 5.85
CA LYS A 69 0.61 16.60 6.39
C LYS A 69 1.02 17.57 5.28
N ASN A 70 1.51 17.04 4.16
CA ASN A 70 2.19 17.86 3.17
C ASN A 70 1.45 17.97 1.84
N VAL A 71 0.56 17.03 1.54
CA VAL A 71 -0.18 17.00 0.28
C VAL A 71 -1.70 17.08 0.54
N PRO A 72 -2.43 18.08 -0.02
CA PRO A 72 -3.88 18.17 0.16
C PRO A 72 -4.65 17.21 -0.78
N PRO A 73 -5.87 16.76 -0.39
CA PRO A 73 -6.51 16.91 0.93
C PRO A 73 -5.83 16.13 2.07
N ALA A 74 -5.90 16.67 3.28
CA ALA A 74 -5.32 16.04 4.48
C ALA A 74 -5.96 14.67 4.79
N SER A 75 -7.28 14.54 4.65
CA SER A 75 -7.94 13.23 4.73
C SER A 75 -7.79 12.51 3.40
N PHE A 76 -7.17 11.33 3.43
CA PHE A 76 -6.91 10.55 2.23
C PHE A 76 -7.11 9.05 2.46
N VAL A 77 -7.77 8.38 1.51
CA VAL A 77 -7.96 6.92 1.54
C VAL A 77 -7.07 6.27 0.50
N LEU A 78 -6.08 5.50 0.95
CA LEU A 78 -5.28 4.67 0.07
C LEU A 78 -5.82 3.23 0.05
N HIS A 79 -6.20 2.78 -1.13
CA HIS A 79 -6.54 1.39 -1.41
C HIS A 79 -5.30 0.65 -1.90
N HIS A 80 -5.03 -0.52 -1.34
CA HIS A 80 -3.94 -1.40 -1.75
C HIS A 80 -4.51 -2.61 -2.45
N LEU A 81 -3.98 -2.93 -3.62
CA LEU A 81 -4.31 -4.12 -4.40
C LEU A 81 -3.02 -4.86 -4.70
N TRP A 82 -2.90 -6.10 -4.26
CA TRP A 82 -1.69 -6.88 -4.44
C TRP A 82 -2.00 -8.23 -5.06
N ALA A 83 -1.56 -8.44 -6.30
CA ALA A 83 -1.76 -9.71 -6.99
C ALA A 83 -0.71 -10.74 -6.54
N ASP A 84 -1.14 -11.90 -6.09
CA ASP A 84 -0.25 -13.03 -5.84
C ASP A 84 0.02 -13.77 -7.16
N LEU A 85 1.22 -13.58 -7.69
CA LEU A 85 1.70 -14.18 -8.93
C LEU A 85 2.74 -15.26 -8.70
N ARG A 86 2.99 -15.69 -7.46
CA ARG A 86 4.01 -16.71 -7.12
C ARG A 86 3.78 -18.05 -7.81
N HIS A 87 2.54 -18.33 -8.19
CA HIS A 87 2.13 -19.56 -8.88
C HIS A 87 1.65 -19.30 -10.31
N SER A 88 1.87 -18.10 -10.84
CA SER A 88 1.58 -17.77 -12.23
C SER A 88 2.66 -18.40 -13.10
N LYS A 89 2.28 -19.41 -13.90
CA LYS A 89 3.17 -19.92 -14.94
C LYS A 89 3.34 -18.82 -15.99
N HIS A 90 4.59 -18.45 -16.27
CA HIS A 90 4.93 -17.84 -17.55
C HIS A 90 4.80 -18.96 -18.59
N GLU A 91 3.72 -18.94 -19.36
CA GLU A 91 3.67 -19.60 -20.66
C GLU A 91 4.43 -18.74 -21.68
#